data_AF-A0A7S1DUG0-F1
#
_entry.id   AF-A0A7S1DUG0-F1
#
_cell.length_a   1.000
_cell.length_b   1.000
_cell.length_c   1.000
_cell.angle_alpha   90.00
_cell.angle_beta   90.00
_cell.angle_gamma   90.00
#
_symmetry.space_group_name_H-M   'P 1'
#
loop_
_entity.id
_entity.type
_entity.pdbx_description
1 polymer ?
#
loop_
_entity_poly.entity_id
_entity_poly.type
_entity_poly.pdbx_seq_one_letter_code
_entity_poly.pdbx_strand_id
1 'polypeptide(L)'
;ESLFQLAARRLAALAAPEFSLGAPCIVGNDEHRFLVLDQLRETGLEPSSVLLEPLGRNTAPALTLAALAALEGGQDPVLVVTPADQTVTHPAAFTAALHAAVREAAGGGITILGITPDRPETGY
;
A
#
# COMPACT_ATOMS: atom_id res chain seq x y z
N GLU A 1 8.04 15.92 5.07
CA GLU A 1 7.69 14.50 5.01
C GLU A 1 8.11 13.93 3.68
N SER A 2 8.65 12.71 3.66
CA SER A 2 8.98 11.99 2.43
C SER A 2 7.70 11.48 1.74
N LEU A 3 7.81 11.10 0.47
CA LEU A 3 6.70 10.46 -0.26
C LEU A 3 6.26 9.15 0.42
N PHE A 4 7.20 8.40 0.98
CA PHE A 4 6.92 7.18 1.74
C PHE A 4 6.06 7.48 2.99
N GLN A 5 6.43 8.50 3.77
CA GLN A 5 5.66 8.91 4.95
C GLN A 5 4.24 9.34 4.57
N LEU A 6 4.11 10.10 3.48
CA LEU A 6 2.81 10.51 2.95
C LEU A 6 1.97 9.32 2.51
N ALA A 7 2.56 8.33 1.83
CA ALA A 7 1.88 7.10 1.42
C ALA A 7 1.41 6.28 2.63
N ALA A 8 2.27 6.10 3.64
CA ALA A 8 1.94 5.36 4.87
C ALA A 8 0.78 6.02 5.64
N ARG A 9 0.84 7.34 5.86
CA ARG A 9 -0.25 8.09 6.51
C ARG A 9 -1.54 8.03 5.70
N ARG A 10 -1.45 8.16 4.37
CA ARG A 10 -2.60 8.08 3.46
C ARG A 10 -3.32 6.75 3.59
N LEU A 11 -2.59 5.63 3.63
CA LEU A 11 -3.19 4.32 3.85
C LEU A 11 -3.76 4.18 5.27
N ALA A 12 -3.05 4.64 6.30
CA ALA A 12 -3.52 4.59 7.68
C ALA A 12 -4.84 5.38 7.89
N ALA A 13 -5.09 6.40 7.07
CA ALA A 13 -6.31 7.19 7.09
C ALA A 13 -7.51 6.55 6.33
N LEU A 14 -7.36 5.34 5.77
CA LEU A 14 -8.43 4.67 5.01
C LEU A 14 -9.50 4.02 5.87
N ALA A 15 -9.29 3.92 7.19
CA ALA A 15 -10.23 3.29 8.10
C ALA A 15 -11.66 3.82 7.90
N ALA A 16 -12.62 2.90 7.81
CA ALA A 16 -14.03 3.21 7.62
C ALA A 16 -14.88 2.35 8.56
N PRO A 17 -16.13 2.74 8.89
CA PRO A 17 -17.02 1.91 9.70
C PRO A 17 -17.32 0.54 9.08
N GLU A 18 -17.15 0.42 7.75
CA GLU A 18 -17.49 -0.77 6.96
C GLU A 18 -16.41 -1.86 7.02
N PHE A 19 -15.16 -1.53 7.37
CA PHE A 19 -14.05 -2.48 7.42
C PHE A 19 -12.96 -2.06 8.40
N SER A 20 -12.30 -3.02 9.03
CA SER A 20 -11.13 -2.78 9.87
C SER A 20 -9.86 -2.66 9.02
N LEU A 21 -9.07 -1.63 9.28
CA LEU A 21 -7.76 -1.47 8.65
C LEU A 21 -6.68 -2.13 9.54
N GLY A 22 -5.88 -3.02 8.95
CA GLY A 22 -4.70 -3.59 9.59
C GLY A 22 -3.50 -2.63 9.61
N ALA A 23 -2.52 -2.92 10.46
CA ALA A 23 -1.24 -2.21 10.43
C ALA A 23 -0.53 -2.41 9.08
N PRO A 24 0.18 -1.38 8.56
CA PRO A 24 0.77 -1.44 7.23
C PRO A 24 1.87 -2.51 7.14
N CYS A 25 1.87 -3.26 6.03
CA CYS A 25 2.98 -4.11 5.64
C CYS A 25 3.86 -3.35 4.66
N ILE A 26 5.15 -3.25 4.94
CA ILE A 26 6.13 -2.64 4.03
C ILE A 26 6.93 -3.73 3.34
N VAL A 27 7.06 -3.62 2.01
CA VAL A 27 7.97 -4.45 1.22
C VAL A 27 8.98 -3.55 0.55
N GLY A 28 10.27 -3.85 0.68
CA GLY A 28 11.32 -3.03 0.09
C GLY A 28 12.68 -3.69 0.17
N ASN A 29 13.68 -3.05 -0.44
CA ASN A 29 15.05 -3.56 -0.45
C ASN A 29 15.69 -3.47 0.95
N ASP A 30 16.47 -4.50 1.32
CA ASP A 30 17.25 -4.55 2.57
C ASP A 30 18.18 -3.33 2.77
N GLU A 31 18.73 -2.78 1.68
CA GLU A 31 19.57 -1.57 1.72
C GLU A 31 18.85 -0.35 2.32
N HIS A 32 17.53 -0.29 2.24
CA HIS A 32 16.72 0.81 2.76
C HIS A 32 16.10 0.53 4.13
N ARG A 33 16.40 -0.61 4.76
CA ARG A 33 15.78 -1.06 6.01
C ARG A 33 15.77 0.01 7.09
N PHE A 34 16.92 0.61 7.39
CA PHE A 34 17.03 1.60 8.47
C PHE A 34 16.25 2.86 8.16
N LEU A 35 16.33 3.35 6.91
CA LEU A 35 15.59 4.53 6.46
C LEU A 35 14.07 4.33 6.58
N VAL A 36 13.58 3.17 6.14
CA VAL A 36 12.15 2.82 6.23
C VAL A 36 11.69 2.81 7.70
N LEU A 37 12.45 2.16 8.58
CA LEU A 37 12.10 2.06 9.99
C LEU A 37 12.12 3.42 10.69
N ASP A 38 13.12 4.26 10.42
CA ASP A 38 13.19 5.60 10.99
C ASP A 38 12.06 6.50 10.50
N GLN A 39 11.73 6.44 9.20
CA GLN A 39 10.62 7.21 8.66
C GLN A 39 9.26 6.74 9.20
N LEU A 40 9.05 5.44 9.42
CA LEU A 40 7.84 4.92 10.07
C LEU A 40 7.71 5.42 11.51
N ARG A 41 8.80 5.37 12.29
CA ARG A 41 8.83 5.91 13.66
C ARG A 41 8.43 7.38 13.71
N GLU A 42 8.93 8.20 12.79
CA GLU A 42 8.54 9.61 12.67
C GLU A 42 7.05 9.82 12.36
N THR A 43 6.40 8.86 11.69
CA THR A 43 4.95 8.92 11.46
C THR A 43 4.12 8.45 12.65
N GLY A 44 4.72 7.74 13.61
CA GLY A 44 4.03 7.08 14.72
C GLY A 44 3.23 5.83 14.31
N LEU A 45 3.49 5.30 13.10
CA LEU A 45 2.86 4.08 12.61
C LEU A 45 3.75 2.88 12.90
N GLU A 46 3.18 1.87 13.55
CA GLU A 46 3.83 0.57 13.75
C GLU A 46 3.42 -0.38 12.60
N PRO A 47 4.37 -0.91 11.81
CA PRO A 47 4.06 -1.84 10.74
C PRO A 47 3.70 -3.22 11.30
N SER A 48 2.83 -3.96 10.60
CA SER A 48 2.61 -5.38 10.87
C SER A 48 3.82 -6.22 10.49
N SER A 49 4.48 -5.85 9.38
CA SER A 49 5.69 -6.50 8.88
C SER A 49 6.51 -5.54 8.02
N VAL A 50 7.83 -5.76 8.01
CA VAL A 50 8.76 -5.14 7.07
C VAL A 50 9.51 -6.25 6.35
N LEU A 51 9.07 -6.56 5.13
CA LEU A 51 9.61 -7.63 4.30
C LEU A 51 10.75 -7.06 3.46
N LEU A 52 11.96 -7.58 3.69
CA LEU A 52 13.18 -7.09 3.06
C LEU A 52 13.59 -8.00 1.91
N GLU A 53 13.54 -7.46 0.70
CA GLU A 53 14.01 -8.12 -0.50
C GLU A 53 15.54 -7.97 -0.60
N PRO A 54 16.30 -9.08 -0.72
CA PRO A 54 17.76 -9.00 -0.86
C PRO A 54 18.19 -8.45 -2.22
N LEU A 55 17.30 -8.52 -3.22
CA LEU A 55 17.51 -8.08 -4.59
C LEU A 55 16.16 -7.60 -5.14
N GLY A 56 16.14 -6.44 -5.80
CA GLY A 56 14.94 -5.93 -6.45
C GLY A 56 14.50 -6.84 -7.61
N ARG A 57 13.29 -7.41 -7.53
CA ARG A 57 12.72 -8.31 -8.56
C ARG A 57 11.39 -7.80 -9.14
N ASN A 58 11.21 -6.48 -9.18
CA ASN A 58 9.97 -5.82 -9.59
C ASN A 58 8.79 -6.09 -8.63
N THR A 59 7.60 -5.61 -8.99
CA THR A 59 6.43 -5.59 -8.10
C THR A 59 5.78 -6.95 -7.87
N ALA A 60 5.77 -7.85 -8.86
CA ALA A 60 5.05 -9.13 -8.72
C ALA A 60 5.58 -10.00 -7.56
N PRO A 61 6.91 -10.19 -7.38
CA PRO A 61 7.44 -10.90 -6.21
C PRO A 61 7.16 -10.17 -4.89
N ALA A 62 7.29 -8.84 -4.85
CA ALA A 62 7.01 -8.05 -3.66
C ALA A 62 5.55 -8.22 -3.19
N LEU A 63 4.60 -8.18 -4.12
CA LEU A 63 3.18 -8.40 -3.83
C LEU A 63 2.89 -9.84 -3.40
N THR A 64 3.60 -10.81 -3.96
CA THR A 64 3.48 -12.22 -3.57
C THR A 64 3.93 -12.41 -2.12
N LEU A 65 5.04 -11.79 -1.72
CA LEU A 65 5.53 -11.83 -0.34
C LEU A 65 4.53 -11.18 0.62
N ALA A 66 4.00 -10.01 0.28
CA ALA A 66 2.98 -9.34 1.08
C ALA A 66 1.71 -10.19 1.25
N ALA A 67 1.26 -10.84 0.17
CA ALA A 67 0.09 -11.72 0.22
C ALA A 67 0.33 -12.95 1.11
N LEU A 68 1.48 -13.62 0.96
CA LEU A 68 1.82 -14.75 1.82
C LEU A 68 1.91 -14.34 3.29
N ALA A 69 2.52 -13.21 3.60
CA ALA A 69 2.61 -12.68 4.96
C ALA A 69 1.22 -12.36 5.54
N ALA A 70 0.32 -11.78 4.75
CA ALA A 70 -1.05 -11.51 5.18
C ALA A 70 -1.86 -12.77 5.51
N LEU A 71 -1.55 -13.89 4.84
CA LEU A 71 -2.17 -15.19 5.07
C LEU A 71 -1.66 -15.93 6.32
N GLU A 72 -0.51 -15.55 6.88
CA GLU A 72 0.09 -16.26 8.04
C GLU A 72 -0.82 -16.28 9.27
N GLY A 73 -1.70 -15.29 9.43
CA GLY A 73 -2.70 -15.22 10.49
C GLY A 73 -3.93 -16.12 10.28
N GLY A 74 -3.98 -16.90 9.18
CA GLY A 74 -5.12 -17.76 8.82
C GLY A 74 -6.34 -16.99 8.29
N GLN A 75 -6.17 -15.71 7.96
CA GLN A 75 -7.18 -14.87 7.33
C GLN A 75 -6.77 -14.59 5.87
N ASP A 76 -7.74 -14.23 5.03
CA ASP A 76 -7.51 -13.80 3.65
C ASP A 76 -8.06 -12.37 3.45
N PRO A 77 -7.31 -11.34 3.88
CA PRO A 77 -7.79 -9.95 3.83
C PRO A 77 -7.62 -9.34 2.43
N VAL A 78 -8.46 -8.36 2.11
CA VAL A 78 -8.24 -7.49 0.95
C VAL A 78 -6.95 -6.70 1.13
N LEU A 79 -6.03 -6.80 0.18
CA LEU A 79 -4.78 -6.04 0.18
C LEU A 79 -4.94 -4.73 -0.61
N VAL A 80 -4.78 -3.60 0.09
CA VAL A 80 -4.66 -2.29 -0.55
C VAL A 80 -3.19 -1.98 -0.77
N VAL A 81 -2.80 -1.85 -2.03
CA VAL A 81 -1.39 -1.70 -2.42
C VAL A 81 -1.19 -0.35 -3.11
N THR A 82 -0.19 0.41 -2.64
CA THR A 82 0.27 1.65 -3.27
C THR A 82 1.79 1.67 -3.33
N PRO A 83 2.40 2.16 -4.42
CA PRO A 83 3.79 2.55 -4.41
C PRO A 83 4.04 3.65 -3.37
N ALA A 84 5.23 3.64 -2.77
CA ALA A 84 5.63 4.58 -1.73
C ALA A 84 6.07 5.96 -2.26
N ASP A 85 6.22 6.10 -3.57
CA ASP A 85 6.79 7.26 -4.26
C ASP A 85 5.75 8.06 -5.05
N GLN A 86 4.46 7.83 -4.80
CA GLN A 86 3.37 8.50 -5.51
C GLN A 86 2.74 9.66 -4.72
N THR A 87 2.63 10.80 -5.41
CA THR A 87 1.86 11.96 -4.94
C THR A 87 0.39 11.81 -5.28
N VAL A 88 -0.49 12.12 -4.32
CA VAL A 88 -1.95 12.20 -4.51
C VAL A 88 -2.40 13.62 -4.23
N THR A 89 -2.99 14.28 -5.23
CA THR A 89 -3.39 15.69 -5.16
C THR A 89 -4.81 15.91 -4.63
N HIS A 90 -5.66 14.87 -4.67
CA HIS A 90 -7.05 14.92 -4.21
C HIS A 90 -7.34 13.81 -3.19
N PRO A 91 -6.96 13.98 -1.91
CA PRO A 91 -7.08 12.93 -0.89
C PRO A 91 -8.50 12.39 -0.72
N ALA A 92 -9.52 13.25 -0.72
CA ALA A 92 -10.90 12.84 -0.54
C ALA A 92 -11.41 11.96 -1.70
N ALA A 93 -11.07 12.32 -2.95
CA ALA A 93 -11.43 11.52 -4.12
C ALA A 93 -10.70 10.17 -4.13
N PHE A 94 -9.42 10.16 -3.74
CA PHE A 94 -8.64 8.94 -3.58
C PHE A 94 -9.25 8.00 -2.53
N THR A 95 -9.60 8.50 -1.34
CA THR A 95 -10.24 7.70 -0.30
C THR A 95 -11.58 7.13 -0.76
N ALA A 96 -12.42 7.94 -1.41
CA ALA A 96 -13.70 7.47 -1.94
C ALA A 96 -13.53 6.37 -3.00
N ALA A 97 -12.56 6.52 -3.90
CA ALA A 97 -12.25 5.51 -4.91
C ALA A 97 -11.72 4.21 -4.28
N LEU A 98 -10.86 4.29 -3.27
CA LEU A 98 -10.38 3.12 -2.56
C LEU A 98 -11.47 2.41 -1.76
N HIS A 99 -12.38 3.14 -1.12
CA HIS A 99 -13.52 2.53 -0.43
C HIS A 99 -14.41 1.73 -1.40
N ALA A 100 -14.66 2.28 -2.60
CA ALA A 100 -15.37 1.55 -3.65
C ALA A 100 -14.58 0.31 -4.10
N ALA A 101 -13.26 0.44 -4.31
CA ALA A 101 -12.40 -0.66 -4.73
C ALA A 101 -12.30 -1.79 -3.69
N VAL A 102 -12.23 -1.46 -2.40
CA VAL A 102 -12.21 -2.45 -1.30
C VAL A 102 -13.51 -3.25 -1.28
N ARG A 103 -14.66 -2.59 -1.48
CA ARG A 103 -15.97 -3.28 -1.55
C ARG A 103 -16.05 -4.25 -2.72
N GLU A 104 -15.55 -3.85 -3.89
CA GLU A 104 -15.51 -4.72 -5.07
C GLU A 104 -14.54 -5.90 -4.87
N ALA A 105 -13.33 -5.61 -4.38
CA ALA A 105 -12.30 -6.63 -4.12
C ALA A 105 -12.70 -7.64 -3.05
N ALA A 106 -13.55 -7.25 -2.08
CA ALA A 106 -14.11 -8.16 -1.10
C ALA A 106 -14.97 -9.29 -1.72
N GLY A 107 -15.40 -9.14 -2.97
CA GLY A 107 -16.03 -10.20 -3.77
C GLY A 107 -15.08 -11.24 -4.36
N GLY A 108 -13.76 -11.14 -4.09
CA GLY A 108 -12.72 -12.05 -4.59
C GLY A 108 -12.06 -11.62 -5.89
N GLY A 109 -12.29 -10.38 -6.34
CA GLY A 109 -11.71 -9.80 -7.55
C GLY A 109 -10.45 -8.97 -7.31
N ILE A 110 -9.78 -8.59 -8.40
CA ILE A 110 -8.71 -7.59 -8.38
C ILE A 110 -9.28 -6.27 -8.90
N THR A 111 -9.13 -5.20 -8.13
CA THR A 111 -9.54 -3.85 -8.55
C THR A 111 -8.31 -2.98 -8.81
N ILE A 112 -8.38 -2.16 -9.86
CA ILE A 112 -7.33 -1.22 -10.25
C ILE A 112 -7.90 0.19 -10.21
N LEU A 113 -7.13 1.16 -9.71
CA LEU A 113 -7.49 2.57 -9.75
C LEU A 113 -6.96 3.20 -11.04
N GLY A 114 -7.87 3.47 -11.98
CA GLY A 114 -7.55 4.19 -13.21
C GLY A 114 -7.46 5.70 -13.00
N ILE A 115 -6.56 6.35 -13.73
CA ILE A 115 -6.47 7.81 -13.83
C ILE A 115 -6.80 8.20 -15.27
N THR A 116 -7.61 9.24 -15.44
CA THR A 116 -7.91 9.79 -16.77
C THR A 116 -6.65 10.39 -17.39
N PRO A 117 -6.18 9.89 -18.54
CA PRO A 117 -4.99 10.44 -19.18
C PRO A 117 -5.28 11.84 -19.76
N ASP A 118 -4.31 12.74 -19.65
CA ASP A 118 -4.33 14.07 -20.27
C ASP A 118 -3.41 14.17 -21.51
N ARG A 119 -2.56 13.16 -21.73
CA ARG A 119 -1.63 13.05 -22.85
C ARG A 119 -1.27 11.57 -23.13
N PRO A 120 -0.75 11.23 -24.33
CA PRO A 120 -0.28 9.89 -24.64
C PRO A 120 1.09 9.64 -23.99
N GLU A 121 1.09 9.26 -22.70
CA GLU A 121 2.28 8.80 -21.98
C GLU A 121 2.46 7.29 -22.18
N THR A 122 3.66 6.86 -22.57
CA THR A 122 3.97 5.44 -22.83
C THR A 122 4.58 4.74 -21.61
N GLY A 123 4.90 5.50 -20.55
CA GLY A 123 5.45 4.99 -19.31
C GLY A 123 4.43 4.61 -18.23
N TYR A 124 3.13 4.74 -18.50
CA TYR A 124 2.03 4.29 -17.65
C TYR A 124 1.37 3.04 -18.26
#